data_AF-A0A423H809-F1
#
_entry.id   AF-A0A423H809-F1
#
_cell.length_a   1.000
_cell.length_b   1.000
_cell.length_c   1.000
_cell.angle_alpha   90.00
_cell.angle_beta   90.00
_cell.angle_gamma   90.00
#
_symmetry.space_group_name_H-M   'P 1'
#
loop_
_entity.id
_entity.type
_entity.pdbx_description
1 polymer ?
#
loop_
_entity_poly.entity_id
_entity_poly.type
_entity_poly.pdbx_seq_one_letter_code
_entity_poly.pdbx_strand_id
1 'polypeptide(L)'
;MPDSNTAESVITLSSKAEYENSINLSQHVPQAKTISEMVLDAFHTSKESDQIRELRTAIRQAHDRFDDDKAYELMGELKQLKDAEAADIAALEDLSSKFPISRILSSFKDDPSFQELVYGLALKVLNQTHQAISNPSSGKSKAARAKKDIEVFSISKDGVSVSLPLRNPRVKPNADREAFEFLGFTFVGEGDDAELESETFIDNAGTEQPATRKAIVTALQQQTAFDGYSIAVQ
;
A
#
# COMPACT_ATOMS: atom_id res chain seq x y z
N MET A 1 -16.87 55.52 9.33
CA MET A 1 -15.77 55.30 8.36
C MET A 1 -14.56 54.81 9.13
N PRO A 2 -14.08 53.57 8.94
CA PRO A 2 -14.78 52.36 8.51
C PRO A 2 -14.78 51.27 9.62
N ASP A 3 -15.78 50.40 9.59
CA ASP A 3 -15.83 49.14 10.34
C ASP A 3 -14.84 48.14 9.72
N SER A 4 -13.64 48.06 10.28
CA SER A 4 -12.64 47.04 9.93
C SER A 4 -12.61 45.97 11.00
N ASN A 5 -13.56 45.03 11.00
CA ASN A 5 -13.45 43.77 11.75
C ASN A 5 -14.19 42.60 11.09
N THR A 6 -14.42 42.65 9.78
CA THR A 6 -15.07 41.58 9.02
C THR A 6 -14.22 41.12 7.84
N ALA A 7 -12.90 41.03 8.02
CA ALA A 7 -11.98 40.55 6.98
C ALA A 7 -11.24 39.25 7.34
N GLU A 8 -11.13 38.88 8.63
CA GLU A 8 -10.42 37.66 9.02
C GLU A 8 -11.32 36.40 9.06
N SER A 9 -12.64 36.55 9.08
CA SER A 9 -13.58 35.41 9.11
C SER A 9 -13.96 34.86 7.73
N VAL A 10 -13.45 35.44 6.63
CA VAL A 10 -13.77 35.00 5.26
C VAL A 10 -12.72 34.01 4.71
N ILE A 11 -11.54 33.90 5.32
CA ILE A 11 -10.44 33.03 4.83
C ILE A 11 -10.55 31.61 5.40
N THR A 12 -11.28 31.39 6.49
CA THR A 12 -11.44 30.05 7.09
C THR A 12 -12.32 29.10 6.27
N LEU A 13 -13.05 29.62 5.28
CA LEU A 13 -13.76 28.85 4.25
C LEU A 13 -12.91 28.54 3.00
N SER A 14 -11.65 28.97 2.93
CA SER A 14 -10.85 28.88 1.70
C SER A 14 -10.04 27.58 1.61
N SER A 15 -8.98 27.36 2.39
CA SER A 15 -8.05 26.25 2.08
C SER A 15 -8.54 24.84 2.42
N LYS A 16 -9.28 24.65 3.54
CA LYS A 16 -9.84 23.32 3.89
C LYS A 16 -10.90 22.89 2.88
N ALA A 17 -11.83 23.78 2.57
CA ALA A 17 -12.89 23.51 1.59
C ALA A 17 -12.30 23.35 0.18
N GLU A 18 -11.31 24.16 -0.20
CA GLU A 18 -10.56 24.00 -1.46
C GLU A 18 -9.87 22.64 -1.52
N TYR A 19 -9.22 22.19 -0.43
CA TYR A 19 -8.61 20.87 -0.34
C TYR A 19 -9.63 19.73 -0.51
N GLU A 20 -10.70 19.73 0.30
CA GLU A 20 -11.75 18.72 0.25
C GLU A 20 -12.43 18.68 -1.13
N ASN A 21 -12.73 19.85 -1.71
CA ASN A 21 -13.26 19.96 -3.07
C ASN A 21 -12.28 19.40 -4.11
N SER A 22 -11.00 19.76 -4.03
CA SER A 22 -9.97 19.33 -4.99
C SER A 22 -9.72 17.81 -4.95
N ILE A 23 -9.77 17.20 -3.77
CA ILE A 23 -9.72 15.74 -3.60
C ILE A 23 -10.94 15.08 -4.24
N ASN A 24 -12.14 15.63 -4.06
CA ASN A 24 -13.39 15.09 -4.58
C ASN A 24 -13.53 15.22 -6.11
N LEU A 25 -13.01 16.32 -6.68
CA LEU A 25 -13.10 16.63 -8.11
C LEU A 25 -12.22 15.76 -9.01
N SER A 26 -11.43 14.82 -8.46
CA SER A 26 -10.50 13.94 -9.21
C SER A 26 -9.50 14.69 -10.11
N GLN A 27 -9.20 15.94 -9.80
CA GLN A 27 -8.27 16.80 -10.57
C GLN A 27 -6.80 16.51 -10.28
N HIS A 28 -6.51 15.68 -9.27
CA HIS A 28 -5.16 15.33 -8.85
C HIS A 28 -4.89 13.84 -9.01
N VAL A 29 -3.66 13.52 -9.39
CA VAL A 29 -3.17 12.14 -9.48
C VAL A 29 -3.29 11.44 -8.11
N PRO A 30 -3.58 10.12 -8.07
CA PRO A 30 -3.78 9.39 -6.81
C PRO A 30 -2.64 9.56 -5.80
N GLN A 31 -1.40 9.62 -6.29
CA GLN A 31 -0.22 9.79 -5.44
C GLN A 31 -0.19 11.14 -4.74
N ALA A 32 -0.66 12.21 -5.39
CA ALA A 32 -0.76 13.53 -4.77
C ALA A 32 -1.79 13.51 -3.62
N LYS A 33 -2.88 12.75 -3.78
CA LYS A 33 -3.88 12.55 -2.70
C LYS A 33 -3.25 11.82 -1.52
N THR A 34 -2.54 10.72 -1.75
CA THR A 34 -1.83 9.96 -0.70
C THR A 34 -0.80 10.81 0.04
N ILE A 35 -0.01 11.62 -0.67
CA ILE A 35 0.97 12.52 -0.03
C ILE A 35 0.25 13.57 0.83
N SER A 36 -0.87 14.12 0.36
CA SER A 36 -1.63 15.12 1.12
C SER A 36 -2.30 14.55 2.38
N GLU A 37 -2.83 13.33 2.30
CA GLU A 37 -3.44 12.62 3.43
C GLU A 37 -2.38 12.31 4.50
N MET A 38 -1.19 11.86 4.08
CA MET A 38 -0.06 11.65 4.99
C MET A 38 0.32 12.91 5.77
N VAL A 39 0.25 14.09 5.15
CA VAL A 39 0.52 15.36 5.84
C VAL A 39 -0.53 15.60 6.92
N LEU A 40 -1.81 15.37 6.62
CA LEU A 40 -2.89 15.54 7.59
C LEU A 40 -2.78 14.51 8.73
N ASP A 41 -2.49 13.25 8.43
CA ASP A 41 -2.29 12.18 9.41
C ASP A 41 -1.18 12.50 10.41
N ALA A 42 -0.10 13.14 9.94
CA ALA A 42 1.00 13.55 10.81
C ALA A 42 0.55 14.57 11.88
N PHE A 43 -0.46 15.40 11.59
CA PHE A 43 -1.05 16.34 12.55
C PHE A 43 -2.27 15.78 13.30
N HIS A 44 -2.91 14.73 12.77
CA HIS A 44 -4.08 14.08 13.37
C HIS A 44 -3.75 12.90 14.29
N THR A 45 -2.47 12.64 14.57
CA THR A 45 -2.07 11.59 15.52
C THR A 45 -2.38 12.02 16.97
N SER A 46 -3.65 12.00 17.33
CA SER A 46 -4.10 12.00 18.72
C SER A 46 -3.93 10.59 19.25
N LYS A 47 -2.78 10.33 19.87
CA LYS A 47 -2.65 9.17 20.74
C LYS A 47 -3.11 9.60 22.12
N GLU A 48 -4.16 8.95 22.63
CA GLU A 48 -4.37 8.85 24.08
C GLU A 48 -3.02 8.54 24.71
N SER A 49 -2.66 9.24 25.78
CA SER A 49 -1.37 9.06 26.44
C SER A 49 -1.12 7.56 26.65
N ASP A 50 0.02 7.05 26.16
CA ASP A 50 0.36 5.63 26.29
C ASP A 50 0.29 5.20 27.78
N GLN A 51 0.54 6.14 28.71
CA GLN A 51 0.38 5.97 30.15
C GLN A 51 -1.06 5.70 30.58
N ILE A 52 -2.06 6.38 30.01
CA ILE A 52 -3.48 6.10 30.30
C ILE A 52 -3.86 4.69 29.84
N ARG A 53 -3.38 4.29 28.66
CA ARG A 53 -3.64 2.95 28.12
C ARG A 53 -3.01 1.87 29.01
N GLU A 54 -1.79 2.10 29.46
CA GLU A 54 -1.07 1.20 30.37
C GLU A 54 -1.78 1.11 31.74
N LEU A 55 -2.17 2.23 32.34
CA LEU A 55 -2.93 2.29 33.58
C LEU A 55 -4.25 1.51 33.48
N ARG A 56 -5.02 1.71 32.41
CA ARG A 56 -6.27 0.96 32.18
C ARG A 56 -6.02 -0.55 32.10
N THR A 57 -4.90 -0.95 31.50
CA THR A 57 -4.51 -2.37 31.38
C THR A 57 -4.11 -2.93 32.75
N ALA A 58 -3.33 -2.18 33.54
CA ALA A 58 -2.91 -2.56 34.88
C ALA A 58 -4.10 -2.67 35.85
N ILE A 59 -5.08 -1.75 35.77
CA ILE A 59 -6.32 -1.81 36.56
C ILE A 59 -7.10 -3.08 36.24
N ARG A 60 -7.23 -3.43 34.94
CA ARG A 60 -7.91 -4.67 34.54
C ARG A 60 -7.19 -5.90 35.11
N GLN A 61 -5.86 -5.93 35.05
CA GLN A 61 -5.08 -7.03 35.60
C GLN A 61 -5.18 -7.12 37.13
N ALA A 62 -5.29 -6.01 37.85
CA ALA A 62 -5.49 -5.99 39.29
C ALA A 62 -6.86 -6.58 39.66
N HIS A 63 -7.92 -6.20 38.93
CA HIS A 63 -9.25 -6.80 39.09
C HIS A 63 -9.29 -8.29 38.77
N ASP A 64 -8.63 -8.72 37.69
CA ASP A 64 -8.57 -10.14 37.31
C ASP A 64 -7.83 -10.99 38.37
N ARG A 65 -6.98 -10.35 39.20
CA ARG A 65 -6.26 -10.96 40.31
C ARG A 65 -6.96 -10.79 41.67
N PHE A 66 -8.12 -10.13 41.69
CA PHE A 66 -8.85 -9.77 42.92
C PHE A 66 -7.99 -8.96 43.91
N ASP A 67 -7.06 -8.16 43.39
CA ASP A 67 -6.20 -7.26 44.16
C ASP A 67 -6.86 -5.87 44.21
N ASP A 68 -7.92 -5.77 45.03
CA ASP A 68 -8.78 -4.59 45.10
C ASP A 68 -8.03 -3.35 45.59
N ASP A 69 -7.13 -3.51 46.57
CA ASP A 69 -6.30 -2.40 47.10
C ASP A 69 -5.46 -1.76 45.99
N LYS A 70 -4.82 -2.59 45.17
CA LYS A 70 -4.02 -2.13 44.03
C LYS A 70 -4.88 -1.56 42.90
N ALA A 71 -6.06 -2.12 42.66
CA ALA A 71 -6.99 -1.57 41.68
C ALA A 71 -7.45 -0.15 42.08
N TYR A 72 -7.74 0.09 43.35
CA TYR A 72 -8.11 1.41 43.87
C TYR A 72 -6.98 2.43 43.77
N GLU A 73 -5.75 2.02 44.09
CA GLU A 73 -4.57 2.89 43.92
C GLU A 73 -4.40 3.33 42.46
N LEU A 74 -4.40 2.38 41.53
CA LEU A 74 -4.26 2.66 40.09
C LEU A 74 -5.42 3.48 39.52
N MET A 75 -6.65 3.31 40.03
CA MET A 75 -7.78 4.17 39.66
C MET A 75 -7.59 5.61 40.16
N GLY A 76 -6.99 5.80 41.34
CA GLY A 76 -6.59 7.11 41.85
C GLY A 76 -5.60 7.81 40.93
N GLU A 77 -4.57 7.10 40.50
CA GLU A 77 -3.58 7.59 39.53
C GLU A 77 -4.22 7.93 38.17
N LEU A 78 -5.08 7.05 37.65
CA LEU A 78 -5.81 7.29 36.41
C LEU A 78 -6.68 8.56 36.50
N LYS A 79 -7.33 8.79 37.65
CA LYS A 79 -8.14 9.99 37.87
C LYS A 79 -7.28 11.25 37.88
N GLN A 80 -6.18 11.24 38.63
CA GLN A 80 -5.27 12.38 38.69
C GLN A 80 -4.72 12.74 37.31
N LEU A 81 -4.34 11.74 36.53
CA LEU A 81 -3.82 11.94 35.18
C LEU A 81 -4.88 12.51 34.24
N LYS A 82 -6.13 12.04 34.33
CA LYS A 82 -7.26 12.63 33.58
C LYS A 82 -7.59 14.06 33.98
N ASP A 83 -7.57 14.35 35.28
CA ASP A 83 -7.80 15.71 35.79
C ASP A 83 -6.67 16.65 35.31
N ALA A 84 -5.43 16.16 35.25
CA ALA A 84 -4.29 16.88 34.67
C ALA A 84 -4.46 17.11 33.15
N GLU A 85 -4.84 16.09 32.37
CA GLU A 85 -5.13 16.27 30.93
C GLU A 85 -6.24 17.30 30.70
N ALA A 86 -7.30 17.28 31.51
CA ALA A 86 -8.37 18.27 31.41
C ALA A 86 -7.87 19.69 31.73
N ALA A 87 -6.99 19.83 32.73
CA ALA A 87 -6.37 21.11 33.06
C ALA A 87 -5.42 21.60 31.95
N ASP A 88 -4.64 20.70 31.35
CA ASP A 88 -3.76 20.99 30.23
C ASP A 88 -4.55 21.45 29.00
N ILE A 89 -5.65 20.76 28.66
CA ILE A 89 -6.55 21.17 27.57
C ILE A 89 -7.12 22.55 27.85
N ALA A 90 -7.60 22.82 29.06
CA ALA A 90 -8.12 24.14 29.42
C ALA A 90 -7.05 25.25 29.31
N ALA A 91 -5.80 24.95 29.70
CA ALA A 91 -4.69 25.88 29.56
C ALA A 91 -4.34 26.15 28.08
N LEU A 92 -4.40 25.13 27.23
CA LEU A 92 -4.19 25.26 25.78
C LEU A 92 -5.31 26.07 25.12
N GLU A 93 -6.57 25.85 25.52
CA GLU A 93 -7.71 26.66 25.06
C GLU A 93 -7.55 28.13 25.44
N ASP A 94 -7.18 28.41 26.70
CA ASP A 94 -6.89 29.77 27.16
C ASP A 94 -5.75 30.43 26.38
N LEU A 95 -4.66 29.70 26.11
CA LEU A 95 -3.56 30.19 25.28
C LEU A 95 -4.03 30.54 23.85
N SER A 96 -4.84 29.66 23.24
CA SER A 96 -5.39 29.86 21.90
C SER A 96 -6.35 31.05 21.82
N SER A 97 -7.05 31.37 22.92
CA SER A 97 -7.92 32.54 23.01
C SER A 97 -7.15 33.86 23.06
N LYS A 98 -5.92 33.82 23.61
CA LYS A 98 -5.08 35.01 23.84
C LYS A 98 -4.17 35.33 22.67
N PHE A 99 -3.75 34.32 21.91
CA PHE A 99 -2.79 34.51 20.81
C PHE A 99 -3.23 33.77 19.56
N PRO A 100 -3.09 34.39 18.36
CA PRO A 100 -3.35 33.69 17.12
C PRO A 100 -2.35 32.54 16.95
N ILE A 101 -2.82 31.42 16.38
CA ILE A 101 -2.02 30.21 16.20
C ILE A 101 -0.71 30.45 15.45
N SER A 102 -0.70 31.37 14.48
CA SER A 102 0.50 31.76 13.73
C SER A 102 1.59 32.34 14.65
N ARG A 103 1.20 33.13 15.64
CA ARG A 103 2.13 33.71 16.63
C ARG A 103 2.62 32.64 17.60
N ILE A 104 1.74 31.75 18.03
CA ILE A 104 2.11 30.60 18.87
C ILE A 104 3.16 29.76 18.14
N LEU A 105 2.89 29.30 16.91
CA LEU A 105 3.83 28.50 16.12
C LEU A 105 5.15 29.24 15.86
N SER A 106 5.11 30.55 15.59
CA SER A 106 6.33 31.34 15.37
C SER A 106 7.24 31.40 16.59
N SER A 107 6.69 31.26 17.80
CA SER A 107 7.49 31.23 19.04
C SER A 107 8.29 29.94 19.20
N PHE A 108 7.87 28.86 18.54
CA PHE A 108 8.55 27.56 18.55
C PHE A 108 9.51 27.37 17.37
N LYS A 109 9.72 28.37 16.51
CA LYS A 109 10.54 28.24 15.29
C LYS A 109 11.97 27.73 15.55
N ASP A 110 12.52 28.05 16.72
CA ASP A 110 13.88 27.69 17.14
C ASP A 110 13.90 26.51 18.13
N ASP A 111 12.72 25.96 18.48
CA ASP A 111 12.61 24.79 19.35
C ASP A 111 13.03 23.51 18.59
N PRO A 112 13.99 22.72 19.12
CA PRO A 112 14.48 21.53 18.44
C PRO A 112 13.40 20.48 18.16
N SER A 113 12.41 20.34 19.03
CA SER A 113 11.34 19.35 18.88
C SER A 113 10.36 19.79 17.79
N PHE A 114 10.05 21.08 17.74
CA PHE A 114 9.24 21.66 16.66
C PHE A 114 9.97 21.58 15.31
N GLN A 115 11.27 21.86 15.28
CA GLN A 115 12.09 21.71 14.08
C GLN A 115 12.12 20.26 13.60
N GLU A 116 12.33 19.28 14.49
CA GLU A 116 12.31 17.85 14.12
C GLU A 116 10.97 17.44 13.51
N LEU A 117 9.85 17.93 14.05
CA LEU A 117 8.52 17.66 13.50
C LEU A 117 8.37 18.24 12.09
N VAL A 118 8.71 19.52 11.91
CA VAL A 118 8.57 20.23 10.62
C VAL A 118 9.51 19.65 9.56
N TYR A 119 10.79 19.47 9.89
CA TYR A 119 11.78 18.91 8.97
C TYR A 119 11.53 17.43 8.70
N GLY A 120 11.10 16.66 9.71
CA GLY A 120 10.70 15.27 9.53
C GLY A 120 9.51 15.12 8.58
N LEU A 121 8.51 16.00 8.70
CA LEU A 121 7.38 16.05 7.76
C LEU A 121 7.84 16.46 6.36
N ALA A 122 8.67 17.50 6.24
CA ALA A 122 9.22 17.95 4.96
C ALA A 122 10.02 16.83 4.26
N LEU A 123 10.83 16.10 5.01
CA LEU A 123 11.60 14.95 4.51
C LEU A 123 10.68 13.81 4.04
N LYS A 124 9.61 13.50 4.79
CA LYS A 124 8.61 12.51 4.37
C LYS A 124 7.95 12.92 3.06
N VAL A 125 7.48 14.16 2.95
CA VAL A 125 6.88 14.70 1.72
C VAL A 125 7.87 14.66 0.57
N LEU A 126 9.13 15.05 0.79
CA LEU A 126 10.19 15.01 -0.22
C LEU A 126 10.42 13.59 -0.75
N ASN A 127 10.57 12.62 0.15
CA ASN A 127 10.80 11.21 -0.21
C ASN A 127 9.60 10.60 -0.95
N GLN A 128 8.38 10.89 -0.49
CA GLN A 128 7.15 10.37 -1.10
C GLN A 128 6.86 11.02 -2.45
N THR A 129 7.15 12.32 -2.59
CA THR A 129 7.07 13.02 -3.86
C THR A 129 8.11 12.48 -4.84
N HIS A 130 9.35 12.26 -4.39
CA HIS A 130 10.38 11.61 -5.21
C HIS A 130 9.96 10.21 -5.64
N GLN A 131 9.37 9.40 -4.76
CA GLN A 131 8.82 8.09 -5.10
C GLN A 131 7.67 8.18 -6.10
N ALA A 132 6.75 9.14 -5.92
CA ALA A 132 5.63 9.36 -6.83
C ALA A 132 6.08 9.81 -8.23
N ILE A 133 7.11 10.65 -8.31
CA ILE A 133 7.68 11.12 -9.59
C ILE A 133 8.51 10.03 -10.26
N SER A 134 9.33 9.30 -9.50
CA SER A 134 10.16 8.21 -10.04
C SER A 134 9.33 6.99 -10.43
N ASN A 135 8.19 6.76 -9.77
CA ASN A 135 7.26 5.66 -10.03
C ASN A 135 5.79 6.15 -10.13
N PRO A 136 5.40 6.85 -11.20
CA PRO A 136 4.07 7.47 -11.34
C PRO A 136 2.90 6.46 -11.51
N SER A 137 3.18 5.16 -11.52
CA SER A 137 2.24 4.09 -11.90
C SER A 137 1.45 3.45 -10.73
N SER A 138 1.51 3.94 -9.50
CA SER A 138 0.77 3.30 -8.38
C SER A 138 -0.76 3.48 -8.39
N GLY A 139 -1.32 4.27 -9.31
CA GLY A 139 -2.76 4.23 -9.61
C GLY A 139 -3.07 3.03 -10.50
N LYS A 140 -3.75 2.00 -9.95
CA LYS A 140 -4.36 0.83 -10.64
C LYS A 140 -4.00 0.70 -12.13
N SER A 141 -2.74 0.41 -12.40
CA SER A 141 -2.25 0.08 -13.72
C SER A 141 -1.42 -1.16 -13.49
N LYS A 142 -1.73 -2.20 -14.28
CA LYS A 142 -0.92 -3.43 -14.38
C LYS A 142 0.53 -3.01 -14.28
N ALA A 143 1.17 -3.34 -13.16
CA ALA A 143 2.59 -3.06 -13.00
C ALA A 143 3.27 -3.67 -14.22
N ALA A 144 3.75 -2.81 -15.11
CA ALA A 144 4.89 -3.13 -15.94
C ALA A 144 6.04 -3.27 -14.96
N ARG A 145 6.07 -4.43 -14.29
CA ARG A 145 7.25 -4.96 -13.63
C ARG A 145 8.38 -4.72 -14.61
N ALA A 146 9.49 -4.16 -14.12
CA ALA A 146 10.75 -4.09 -14.85
C ALA A 146 10.83 -5.33 -15.76
N LYS A 147 10.98 -5.11 -17.08
CA LYS A 147 11.11 -6.18 -18.06
C LYS A 147 12.20 -7.12 -17.56
N LYS A 148 11.78 -8.15 -16.82
CA LYS A 148 12.56 -9.35 -16.66
C LYS A 148 12.56 -9.89 -18.06
N ASP A 149 13.73 -9.97 -18.69
CA ASP A 149 13.87 -10.49 -20.03
C ASP A 149 12.97 -11.72 -20.15
N ILE A 150 11.99 -11.63 -21.06
CA ILE A 150 11.07 -12.74 -21.29
C ILE A 150 11.96 -13.80 -21.93
N GLU A 151 12.28 -14.85 -21.18
CA GLU A 151 12.96 -16.01 -21.74
C GLU A 151 12.01 -16.63 -22.77
N VAL A 152 12.33 -16.47 -24.05
CA VAL A 152 11.59 -17.08 -25.14
C VAL A 152 12.27 -18.39 -25.49
N PHE A 153 11.51 -19.47 -25.46
CA PHE A 153 12.00 -20.77 -25.87
C PHE A 153 11.50 -21.09 -27.28
N SER A 154 12.34 -21.68 -28.12
CA SER A 154 11.94 -22.30 -29.38
C SER A 154 11.71 -23.78 -29.14
N ILE A 155 10.48 -24.25 -29.34
CA ILE A 155 10.12 -25.67 -29.30
C ILE A 155 10.12 -26.18 -30.74
N SER A 156 10.87 -27.24 -31.01
CA SER A 156 11.11 -27.73 -32.36
C SER A 156 10.85 -29.23 -32.48
N LYS A 157 10.15 -29.63 -33.55
CA LYS A 157 9.93 -31.03 -33.95
C LYS A 157 9.77 -31.12 -35.46
N ASP A 158 10.39 -32.13 -36.07
CA ASP A 158 10.28 -32.44 -37.51
C ASP A 158 10.55 -31.24 -38.44
N GLY A 159 11.49 -30.37 -38.05
CA GLY A 159 11.88 -29.17 -38.81
C GLY A 159 10.94 -27.96 -38.65
N VAL A 160 9.86 -28.07 -37.88
CA VAL A 160 8.95 -26.97 -37.52
C VAL A 160 9.29 -26.47 -36.13
N SER A 161 9.23 -25.15 -35.91
CA SER A 161 9.51 -24.53 -34.61
C SER A 161 8.47 -23.48 -34.24
N VAL A 162 8.09 -23.45 -32.97
CA VAL A 162 7.14 -22.48 -32.38
C VAL A 162 7.74 -21.84 -31.13
N SER A 163 7.40 -20.58 -30.87
CA SER A 163 7.92 -19.84 -29.72
C SER A 163 7.03 -20.01 -28.49
N LEU A 164 7.64 -20.32 -27.34
CA LEU A 164 6.98 -20.36 -26.04
C LEU A 164 7.67 -19.38 -25.06
N PRO A 165 7.13 -18.16 -24.89
CA PRO A 165 7.67 -17.19 -23.93
C PRO A 165 7.29 -17.51 -22.47
N LEU A 166 8.30 -17.56 -21.60
CA LEU A 166 8.12 -17.71 -20.16
C LEU A 166 7.82 -16.35 -19.51
N ARG A 167 6.52 -16.03 -19.39
CA ARG A 167 6.05 -14.74 -18.85
C ARG A 167 5.83 -14.77 -17.32
N ASN A 168 6.15 -13.66 -16.66
CA ASN A 168 5.83 -13.39 -15.26
C ASN A 168 5.23 -11.97 -15.13
N PRO A 169 3.94 -11.79 -14.77
CA PRO A 169 3.00 -12.76 -14.16
C PRO A 169 2.47 -13.84 -15.11
N ARG A 170 1.83 -14.88 -14.55
CA ARG A 170 1.21 -15.98 -15.31
C ARG A 170 0.11 -15.44 -16.23
N VAL A 171 0.12 -15.88 -17.49
CA VAL A 171 -0.91 -15.57 -18.50
C VAL A 171 -1.73 -16.84 -18.78
N LYS A 172 -2.99 -16.72 -19.22
CA LYS A 172 -3.80 -17.87 -19.65
C LYS A 172 -3.08 -18.67 -20.75
N PRO A 173 -3.23 -20.00 -20.82
CA PRO A 173 -2.63 -20.84 -21.87
C PRO A 173 -2.98 -20.39 -23.28
N ASN A 174 -4.21 -19.90 -23.51
CA ASN A 174 -4.69 -19.42 -24.81
C ASN A 174 -3.81 -18.32 -25.45
N ALA A 175 -3.07 -17.56 -24.64
CA ALA A 175 -2.16 -16.54 -25.16
C ALA A 175 -0.96 -17.09 -25.96
N ASP A 176 -0.65 -18.39 -25.84
CA ASP A 176 0.35 -19.06 -26.68
C ASP A 176 -0.22 -20.37 -27.24
N ARG A 177 -1.49 -20.32 -27.65
CA ARG A 177 -2.27 -21.45 -28.16
C ARG A 177 -1.51 -22.29 -29.17
N GLU A 178 -0.83 -21.66 -30.13
CA GLU A 178 -0.03 -22.33 -31.15
C GLU A 178 1.04 -23.27 -30.55
N ALA A 179 1.74 -22.85 -29.50
CA ALA A 179 2.76 -23.67 -28.85
C ALA A 179 2.17 -24.83 -28.05
N PHE A 180 0.99 -24.63 -27.45
CA PHE A 180 0.27 -25.69 -26.75
C PHE A 180 -0.31 -26.72 -27.75
N GLU A 181 -0.95 -26.27 -28.82
CA GLU A 181 -1.47 -27.15 -29.88
C GLU A 181 -0.34 -27.92 -30.58
N PHE A 182 0.82 -27.29 -30.79
CA PHE A 182 2.01 -27.97 -31.34
C PHE A 182 2.49 -29.13 -30.47
N LEU A 183 2.28 -29.08 -29.16
CA LEU A 183 2.58 -30.15 -28.21
C LEU A 183 1.44 -31.16 -28.01
N GLY A 184 0.32 -30.99 -28.73
CA GLY A 184 -0.84 -31.89 -28.69
C GLY A 184 -1.92 -31.51 -27.68
N PHE A 185 -1.87 -30.33 -27.07
CA PHE A 185 -2.97 -29.83 -26.24
C PHE A 185 -4.15 -29.38 -27.11
N THR A 186 -5.37 -29.56 -26.61
CA THR A 186 -6.60 -29.14 -27.28
C THR A 186 -7.28 -28.02 -26.48
N PHE A 187 -7.92 -27.09 -27.18
CA PHE A 187 -8.69 -25.99 -26.57
C PHE A 187 -10.18 -26.11 -26.92
N VAL A 188 -11.04 -25.83 -25.95
CA VAL A 188 -12.50 -25.81 -26.09
C VAL A 188 -13.00 -24.37 -25.95
N GLY A 189 -13.90 -23.94 -26.83
CA GLY A 189 -14.45 -22.58 -26.88
C GLY A 189 -13.99 -21.77 -28.10
N GLU A 190 -14.45 -20.52 -28.19
CA GLU A 190 -14.18 -19.64 -29.33
C GLU A 190 -13.30 -18.43 -28.93
N GLY A 191 -12.36 -18.08 -29.82
CA GLY A 191 -11.55 -16.87 -29.69
C GLY A 191 -10.73 -16.79 -28.40
N ASP A 192 -10.71 -15.61 -27.79
CA ASP A 192 -9.91 -15.29 -26.61
C ASP A 192 -10.39 -16.00 -25.33
N ASP A 193 -11.61 -16.53 -25.34
CA ASP A 193 -12.23 -17.26 -24.23
C ASP A 193 -12.01 -18.79 -24.29
N ALA A 194 -11.28 -19.29 -25.30
CA ALA A 194 -10.96 -20.71 -25.39
C ALA A 194 -10.08 -21.17 -24.21
N GLU A 195 -10.45 -22.29 -23.59
CA GLU A 195 -9.75 -22.88 -22.44
C GLU A 195 -9.15 -24.24 -22.80
N LEU A 196 -8.11 -24.67 -22.08
CA LEU A 196 -7.52 -26.00 -22.30
C LEU A 196 -8.55 -27.08 -21.95
N GLU A 197 -8.70 -28.07 -22.84
CA GLU A 197 -9.54 -29.24 -22.57
C GLU A 197 -9.00 -30.07 -21.40
N SER A 198 -7.67 -30.17 -21.30
CA SER A 198 -6.96 -30.79 -20.17
C SER A 198 -5.97 -29.80 -19.56
N GLU A 199 -6.12 -29.55 -18.25
CA GLU A 199 -5.19 -28.72 -17.48
C GLU A 199 -3.92 -29.46 -17.04
N THR A 200 -3.76 -30.73 -17.42
CA THR A 200 -2.62 -31.58 -17.09
C THR A 200 -2.09 -32.34 -18.31
N PHE A 201 -0.83 -32.79 -18.22
CA PHE A 201 -0.20 -33.76 -19.13
C PHE A 201 0.47 -34.86 -18.32
N ILE A 202 0.66 -36.04 -18.92
CA ILE A 202 1.30 -37.18 -18.26
C ILE A 202 2.78 -37.21 -18.66
N ASP A 203 3.68 -37.35 -17.70
CA ASP A 203 5.10 -37.55 -17.95
C ASP A 203 5.44 -39.02 -18.27
N ASN A 204 6.67 -39.27 -18.71
CA ASN A 204 7.15 -40.61 -19.08
C ASN A 204 7.17 -41.60 -17.90
N ALA A 205 7.03 -41.12 -16.66
CA ALA A 205 6.87 -41.94 -15.45
C ALA A 205 5.40 -42.22 -15.10
N GLY A 206 4.45 -41.73 -15.90
CA GLY A 206 3.01 -41.87 -15.67
C GLY A 206 2.44 -40.89 -14.65
N THR A 207 3.18 -39.84 -14.30
CA THR A 207 2.75 -38.83 -13.32
C THR A 207 2.04 -37.68 -14.01
N GLU A 208 0.92 -37.23 -13.46
CA GLU A 208 0.23 -36.03 -13.93
C GLU A 208 0.98 -34.76 -13.52
N GLN A 209 1.29 -33.94 -14.52
CA GLN A 209 1.94 -32.64 -14.39
C GLN A 209 0.99 -31.54 -14.85
N PRO A 210 1.01 -30.35 -14.23
CA PRO A 210 0.14 -29.26 -14.65
C PRO A 210 0.59 -28.71 -16.01
N ALA A 211 -0.36 -28.42 -16.91
CA ALA A 211 -0.14 -27.84 -18.25
C ALA A 211 0.21 -26.34 -18.18
N THR A 212 1.23 -26.00 -17.39
CA THR A 212 1.77 -24.64 -17.27
C THR A 212 3.04 -24.51 -18.11
N ARG A 213 3.30 -23.32 -18.66
CA ARG A 213 4.52 -23.05 -19.44
C ARG A 213 5.80 -23.50 -18.74
N LYS A 214 5.90 -23.24 -17.42
CA LYS A 214 7.07 -23.63 -16.62
C LYS A 214 7.24 -25.15 -16.59
N ALA A 215 6.14 -25.89 -16.34
CA ALA A 215 6.18 -27.36 -16.30
C ALA A 215 6.50 -27.95 -17.67
N ILE A 216 5.93 -27.40 -18.74
CA ILE A 216 6.22 -27.81 -20.13
C ILE A 216 7.69 -27.57 -20.49
N VAL A 217 8.22 -26.37 -20.23
CA VAL A 217 9.64 -26.06 -20.46
C VAL A 217 10.53 -27.00 -19.66
N THR A 218 10.21 -27.24 -18.38
CA THR A 218 10.99 -28.13 -17.53
C THR A 218 10.96 -29.57 -18.06
N ALA A 219 9.80 -30.06 -18.48
CA ALA A 219 9.65 -31.40 -19.03
C ALA A 219 10.40 -31.60 -20.35
N LEU A 220 10.38 -30.58 -21.23
CA LEU A 220 11.15 -30.59 -22.48
C LEU A 220 12.67 -30.51 -22.24
N GLN A 221 13.11 -29.68 -21.30
CA GLN A 221 14.53 -29.55 -20.94
C GLN A 221 15.09 -30.83 -20.30
N GLN A 222 14.29 -31.49 -19.47
CA GLN A 222 14.66 -32.72 -18.78
C GLN A 222 14.33 -33.98 -19.58
N GLN A 223 13.67 -33.83 -20.74
CA GLN A 223 13.19 -34.93 -21.58
C GLN A 223 12.34 -35.94 -20.80
N THR A 224 11.50 -35.44 -19.90
CA THR A 224 10.60 -36.26 -19.08
C THR A 224 9.21 -36.39 -19.68
N ALA A 225 8.88 -35.65 -20.75
CA ALA A 225 7.64 -35.76 -21.53
C ALA A 225 7.86 -35.18 -22.94
N PHE A 226 6.85 -35.33 -23.81
CA PHE A 226 6.84 -34.81 -25.19
C PHE A 226 7.96 -35.40 -26.06
N ASP A 227 7.98 -36.73 -26.19
CA ASP A 227 8.99 -37.43 -26.97
C ASP A 227 9.05 -36.94 -28.43
N GLY A 228 10.28 -36.72 -28.91
CA GLY A 228 10.56 -36.22 -30.26
C GLY A 228 10.54 -34.69 -30.38
N TYR A 229 10.20 -33.94 -29.33
CA TYR A 229 10.35 -32.49 -29.29
C TYR A 229 11.69 -32.08 -28.67
N SER A 230 12.20 -30.92 -29.09
CA SER A 230 13.40 -30.30 -28.53
C SER A 230 13.11 -28.85 -28.15
N ILE A 231 13.89 -28.31 -27.22
CA ILE A 231 13.73 -26.93 -26.74
C ILE A 231 15.07 -26.21 -26.65
N ALA A 232 15.12 -24.96 -27.12
CA ALA A 232 16.28 -24.09 -27.00
C ALA A 232 15.86 -22.69 -26.54
N VAL A 233 16.71 -22.02 -25.76
CA VAL A 233 16.54 -20.59 -25.45
C VAL A 233 16.85 -19.80 -26.72
N GLN A 234 15.99 -18.86 -27.09
CA GLN A 234 16.23 -17.91 -28.19
C GLN A 234 17.14 -16.76 -27.77
#